data_AF-A0A1X2IJJ9-F1
#
_entry.id   AF-A0A1X2IJJ9-F1
#
_cell.length_a   1.000
_cell.length_b   1.000
_cell.length_c   1.000
_cell.angle_alpha   90.00
_cell.angle_beta   90.00
_cell.angle_gamma   90.00
#
_symmetry.space_group_name_H-M   'P 1'
#
loop_
_entity.id
_entity.type
_entity.pdbx_description
1 polymer ?
#
loop_
_entity_poly.entity_id
_entity_poly.type
_entity_poly.pdbx_seq_one_letter_code
_entity_poly.pdbx_strand_id
1 'polypeptide(L)'
;MQTIYVTSGYGWDQSDKTIILYIPIPKANELKKEKCTLSVQARILQFDADDHQGANYSFKISNLCGDLVPSVSEIKFKSNKVILHLQKKEVGKHWNDIKMKRISDVYNQMQRRIDASDNGKSNQRKKDMEGYGLPSFQDAIKGAFINASPTVRQAAEKMLSEQQQSNPQSTLNPFDIADLVSSRSSSLPHSN
;
A
#
# COMPACT_ATOMS: atom_id res chain seq x y z
N MET A 1 -31.60 19.99 -5.19
CA MET A 1 -31.54 18.55 -4.85
C MET A 1 -30.14 18.24 -4.38
N GLN A 2 -29.98 17.69 -3.17
CA GLN A 2 -28.66 17.49 -2.55
C GLN A 2 -28.03 16.16 -2.98
N THR A 3 -26.71 16.12 -3.15
CA THR A 3 -25.95 14.86 -3.33
C THR A 3 -25.24 14.48 -2.04
N ILE A 4 -25.45 13.25 -1.59
CA ILE A 4 -24.82 12.62 -0.44
C ILE A 4 -23.71 11.70 -0.95
N TYR A 5 -22.47 12.02 -0.58
CA TYR A 5 -21.32 11.18 -0.89
C TYR A 5 -21.12 10.13 0.20
N VAL A 6 -21.28 8.85 -0.16
CA VAL A 6 -21.05 7.74 0.75
C VAL A 6 -19.54 7.44 0.78
N THR A 7 -18.84 8.03 1.74
CA THR A 7 -17.37 7.92 1.87
C THR A 7 -16.90 7.02 3.01
N SER A 8 -17.80 6.66 3.93
CA SER A 8 -17.52 5.83 5.11
C SER A 8 -18.70 4.91 5.42
N GLY A 9 -18.52 3.97 6.36
CA GLY A 9 -19.57 3.05 6.82
C GLY A 9 -19.94 1.93 5.84
N TYR A 10 -19.34 1.89 4.65
CA TYR A 10 -19.46 0.76 3.74
C TYR A 10 -18.59 -0.41 4.18
N GLY A 11 -19.12 -1.62 4.01
CA GLY A 11 -18.38 -2.87 4.22
C GLY A 11 -17.97 -3.49 2.90
N TRP A 12 -17.00 -4.40 2.94
CA TRP A 12 -16.65 -5.21 1.78
C TRP A 12 -16.19 -6.60 2.21
N ASP A 13 -16.31 -7.55 1.30
CA ASP A 13 -15.86 -8.93 1.45
C ASP A 13 -15.37 -9.47 0.11
N GLN A 14 -14.69 -10.60 0.11
CA GLN A 14 -14.17 -11.24 -1.11
C GLN A 14 -14.24 -12.75 -1.08
N SER A 15 -14.30 -13.33 -2.28
CA SER A 15 -13.94 -14.72 -2.53
C SER A 15 -12.75 -14.77 -3.51
N ASP A 16 -12.38 -15.96 -3.95
CA ASP A 16 -11.35 -16.13 -4.99
C ASP A 16 -11.71 -15.42 -6.30
N LYS A 17 -13.01 -15.32 -6.61
CA LYS A 17 -13.50 -14.79 -7.88
C LYS A 17 -14.17 -13.43 -7.74
N THR A 18 -14.76 -13.12 -6.59
CA THR A 18 -15.67 -11.99 -6.47
C THR A 18 -15.26 -11.03 -5.35
N ILE A 19 -15.64 -9.78 -5.52
CA ILE A 19 -15.70 -8.76 -4.48
C ILE A 19 -17.17 -8.46 -4.22
N ILE A 20 -17.55 -8.32 -2.95
CA ILE A 20 -18.89 -7.92 -2.52
C ILE A 20 -18.77 -6.62 -1.74
N LEU A 21 -19.47 -5.57 -2.16
CA LEU A 21 -19.54 -4.28 -1.45
C LEU A 21 -20.91 -4.08 -0.83
N TYR A 22 -20.93 -3.57 0.40
CA TYR A 22 -22.14 -3.25 1.16
C TYR A 22 -22.18 -1.75 1.39
N ILE A 23 -22.96 -1.03 0.57
CA ILE A 23 -23.05 0.43 0.60
C ILE A 23 -24.27 0.82 1.44
N PRO A 24 -24.13 1.52 2.57
CA PRO A 24 -25.25 1.93 3.40
C PRO A 24 -26.06 3.03 2.69
N ILE A 25 -27.29 2.70 2.32
CA ILE A 25 -28.25 3.66 1.76
C ILE A 25 -29.61 3.36 2.42
N PRO A 26 -30.21 4.33 3.13
CA PRO A 26 -31.50 4.12 3.81
C PRO A 26 -32.58 3.72 2.82
N LYS A 27 -33.44 2.75 3.20
CA LYS A 27 -34.55 2.27 2.35
C LYS A 27 -34.12 1.89 0.93
N ALA A 28 -32.92 1.34 0.77
CA ALA A 28 -32.38 1.02 -0.54
C ALA A 28 -33.22 -0.03 -1.31
N ASN A 29 -34.08 -0.79 -0.64
CA ASN A 29 -35.07 -1.66 -1.29
C ASN A 29 -36.14 -0.90 -2.11
N GLU A 30 -36.34 0.39 -1.86
CA GLU A 30 -37.27 1.25 -2.61
C GLU A 30 -36.61 1.92 -3.83
N LEU A 31 -35.30 1.73 -4.03
CA LEU A 31 -34.57 2.29 -5.16
C LEU A 31 -35.08 1.72 -6.49
N LYS A 32 -35.37 2.62 -7.43
CA LYS A 32 -35.71 2.24 -8.79
C LYS A 32 -34.42 1.96 -9.56
N LYS A 33 -34.33 0.78 -10.18
CA LYS A 33 -33.16 0.37 -10.97
C LYS A 33 -32.81 1.36 -12.08
N GLU A 34 -33.83 2.00 -12.67
CA GLU A 34 -33.69 3.02 -13.74
C GLU A 34 -33.00 4.31 -13.27
N LYS A 35 -33.07 4.60 -11.97
CA LYS A 35 -32.44 5.77 -11.34
C LYS A 35 -31.08 5.43 -10.73
N CYS A 36 -30.61 4.20 -10.93
CA CYS A 36 -29.34 3.73 -10.43
C CYS A 36 -28.39 3.50 -11.59
N THR A 37 -27.16 3.99 -11.47
CA THR A 37 -26.10 3.73 -12.44
C THR A 37 -24.93 3.07 -11.73
N LEU A 38 -24.33 2.08 -12.39
CA LEU A 38 -23.11 1.42 -11.93
C LEU A 38 -22.09 1.49 -13.07
N SER A 39 -21.00 2.20 -12.82
CA SER A 39 -19.86 2.29 -13.71
C SER A 39 -18.69 1.51 -13.11
N VAL A 40 -18.33 0.42 -13.77
CA VAL A 40 -17.17 -0.41 -13.40
C VAL A 40 -16.10 -0.23 -14.46
N GLN A 41 -14.91 0.13 -14.03
CA GLN A 41 -13.69 0.12 -14.84
C GLN A 41 -12.67 -0.81 -14.19
N ALA A 42 -11.50 -0.97 -14.81
CA ALA A 42 -10.47 -1.89 -14.30
C ALA A 42 -10.18 -1.66 -12.80
N ARG A 43 -9.90 -0.42 -12.37
CA ARG A 43 -9.56 -0.12 -10.97
C ARG A 43 -10.40 0.97 -10.33
N ILE A 44 -11.54 1.29 -10.94
CA ILE A 44 -12.44 2.34 -10.50
C ILE A 44 -13.86 1.77 -10.52
N LEU A 45 -14.61 2.09 -9.48
CA LEU A 45 -16.00 1.74 -9.31
C LEU A 45 -16.76 3.00 -8.90
N GLN A 46 -17.88 3.25 -9.55
CA GLN A 46 -18.80 4.32 -9.18
C GLN A 46 -20.23 3.80 -9.24
N PHE A 47 -20.99 4.04 -8.18
CA PHE A 47 -22.41 3.78 -8.09
C PHE A 47 -23.11 5.10 -7.75
N ASP A 48 -24.08 5.48 -8.56
CA ASP A 48 -24.91 6.66 -8.32
C ASP A 48 -26.37 6.25 -8.29
N ALA A 49 -27.13 6.83 -7.37
CA ALA A 49 -28.59 6.66 -7.28
C ALA A 49 -29.23 8.05 -7.19
N ASP A 50 -30.06 8.36 -8.18
CA ASP A 50 -30.74 9.64 -8.28
C ASP A 50 -32.14 9.58 -7.64
N ASP A 51 -32.56 10.69 -7.05
CA ASP A 51 -33.94 10.88 -6.56
C ASP A 51 -34.42 9.81 -5.60
N HIS A 52 -33.61 9.55 -4.58
CA HIS A 52 -33.93 8.61 -3.51
C HIS A 52 -34.06 9.33 -2.17
N GLN A 53 -35.23 9.25 -1.55
CA GLN A 53 -35.52 9.91 -0.27
C GLN A 53 -35.18 11.42 -0.26
N GLY A 54 -35.37 12.11 -1.40
CA GLY A 54 -35.11 13.55 -1.54
C GLY A 54 -33.65 13.94 -1.79
N ALA A 55 -32.76 12.96 -2.03
CA ALA A 55 -31.35 13.19 -2.33
C ALA A 55 -30.83 12.27 -3.44
N ASN A 56 -29.69 12.67 -4.02
CA ASN A 56 -28.87 11.78 -4.84
C ASN A 56 -27.82 11.13 -3.93
N TYR A 57 -27.46 9.88 -4.18
CA TYR A 57 -26.39 9.19 -3.49
C TYR A 57 -25.28 8.88 -4.48
N SER A 58 -24.04 9.20 -4.13
CA SER A 58 -22.87 8.87 -4.93
C SER A 58 -21.86 8.10 -4.10
N PHE A 59 -21.44 6.95 -4.61
CA PHE A 59 -20.42 6.11 -4.02
C PHE A 59 -19.31 5.86 -5.04
N LYS A 60 -18.06 6.14 -4.65
CA LYS A 60 -16.91 5.99 -5.55
C LYS A 60 -15.70 5.40 -4.83
N ILE A 61 -15.11 4.39 -5.45
CA ILE A 61 -13.79 3.88 -5.08
C ILE A 61 -12.88 3.98 -6.30
N SER A 62 -11.78 4.72 -6.14
CA SER A 62 -10.66 4.71 -7.07
C SER A 62 -9.49 3.92 -6.50
N ASN A 63 -8.59 3.48 -7.38
CA ASN A 63 -7.38 2.73 -7.05
C ASN A 63 -7.69 1.41 -6.31
N LEU A 64 -8.57 0.59 -6.87
CA LEU A 64 -8.80 -0.76 -6.37
C LEU A 64 -7.49 -1.59 -6.35
N CYS A 65 -7.40 -2.52 -5.41
CA CYS A 65 -6.20 -3.37 -5.22
C CYS A 65 -5.89 -4.25 -6.45
N GLY A 66 -6.91 -4.61 -7.23
CA GLY A 66 -6.76 -5.34 -8.48
C GLY A 66 -7.79 -4.90 -9.52
N ASP A 67 -7.67 -5.51 -10.70
CA ASP A 67 -8.55 -5.23 -11.81
C ASP A 67 -9.89 -5.98 -11.67
N LEU A 68 -10.99 -5.32 -12.05
CA LEU A 68 -12.33 -5.89 -12.15
C LEU A 68 -12.70 -6.19 -13.61
N VAL A 69 -13.70 -7.06 -13.79
CA VAL A 69 -14.36 -7.33 -15.09
C VAL A 69 -15.65 -6.50 -15.17
N PRO A 70 -15.72 -5.44 -15.99
CA PRO A 70 -16.89 -4.57 -16.05
C PRO A 70 -18.19 -5.27 -16.45
N SER A 71 -18.08 -6.25 -17.35
CA SER A 71 -19.22 -6.96 -17.94
C SER A 71 -19.98 -7.86 -16.97
N VAL A 72 -19.39 -8.18 -15.80
CA VAL A 72 -19.94 -9.14 -14.84
C VAL A 72 -20.10 -8.46 -13.48
N SER A 73 -21.07 -7.54 -13.42
CA SER A 73 -21.45 -6.86 -12.18
C SER A 73 -22.95 -7.00 -11.93
N GLU A 74 -23.32 -7.18 -10.66
CA GLU A 74 -24.71 -7.34 -10.23
C GLU A 74 -25.01 -6.42 -9.05
N ILE A 75 -26.17 -5.78 -9.08
CA ILE A 75 -26.67 -4.89 -8.02
C ILE A 75 -27.84 -5.57 -7.33
N LYS A 76 -27.80 -5.67 -6.00
CA LYS A 76 -28.92 -6.11 -5.17
C LYS A 76 -29.31 -5.02 -4.18
N PHE A 77 -30.60 -4.75 -4.11
CA PHE A 77 -31.17 -3.77 -3.20
C PHE A 77 -31.69 -4.48 -1.94
N LYS A 78 -31.21 -4.07 -0.76
CA LYS A 78 -31.72 -4.53 0.55
C LYS A 78 -32.18 -3.34 1.37
N SER A 79 -32.95 -3.59 2.42
CA SER A 79 -33.65 -2.54 3.17
C SER A 79 -32.80 -1.32 3.55
N ASN A 80 -31.56 -1.51 3.99
CA ASN A 80 -30.67 -0.40 4.40
C ASN A 80 -29.33 -0.38 3.65
N LYS A 81 -29.20 -1.14 2.56
CA LYS A 81 -27.94 -1.22 1.83
C LYS A 81 -28.11 -1.67 0.39
N VAL A 82 -27.24 -1.15 -0.46
CA VAL A 82 -26.99 -1.67 -1.80
C VAL A 82 -25.83 -2.66 -1.71
N ILE A 83 -26.00 -3.82 -2.34
CA ILE A 83 -24.97 -4.84 -2.45
C ILE A 83 -24.50 -4.89 -3.89
N LEU A 84 -23.20 -4.68 -4.10
CA LEU A 84 -22.57 -4.81 -5.41
C LEU A 84 -21.75 -6.09 -5.44
N HIS A 85 -22.06 -7.00 -6.35
CA HIS A 85 -21.22 -8.14 -6.68
C HIS A 85 -20.38 -7.79 -7.91
N LEU A 86 -19.07 -7.90 -7.77
CA LEU A 86 -18.09 -7.52 -8.80
C LEU A 86 -17.15 -8.70 -9.04
N GLN A 87 -16.89 -8.99 -10.31
CA GLN A 87 -15.97 -10.07 -10.69
C GLN A 87 -14.52 -9.55 -10.74
N LYS A 88 -13.61 -10.24 -10.05
CA LYS A 88 -12.17 -10.02 -10.18
C LYS A 88 -11.71 -10.48 -11.56
N LYS A 89 -10.81 -9.70 -12.18
CA LYS A 89 -10.15 -10.09 -13.44
C LYS A 89 -9.13 -11.21 -13.20
N GLU A 90 -8.40 -11.14 -12.10
CA GLU A 90 -7.43 -12.17 -11.69
C GLU A 90 -8.06 -13.06 -10.61
N VAL A 91 -8.44 -14.27 -11.00
CA VAL A 91 -9.03 -15.27 -10.11
C VAL A 91 -7.97 -15.83 -9.16
N GLY A 92 -8.33 -15.99 -7.89
CA GLY A 92 -7.43 -16.50 -6.85
C GLY A 92 -6.56 -15.42 -6.20
N LYS A 93 -6.54 -14.19 -6.74
CA LYS A 93 -5.83 -13.09 -6.10
C LYS A 93 -6.54 -12.66 -4.81
N HIS A 94 -5.87 -12.81 -3.69
CA HIS A 94 -6.32 -12.29 -2.40
C HIS A 94 -6.05 -10.78 -2.29
N TRP A 95 -7.05 -10.00 -1.88
CA TRP A 95 -6.94 -8.56 -1.67
C TRP A 95 -6.82 -8.28 -0.17
N ASN A 96 -5.68 -7.76 0.29
CA ASN A 96 -5.53 -7.41 1.71
C ASN A 96 -6.35 -6.17 2.11
N ASP A 97 -6.73 -5.37 1.12
CA ASP A 97 -7.52 -4.15 1.27
C ASP A 97 -8.31 -3.95 -0.03
N ILE A 98 -9.42 -3.20 0.04
CA ILE A 98 -10.22 -2.87 -1.15
C ILE A 98 -9.48 -1.88 -2.05
N LYS A 99 -8.70 -0.98 -1.43
CA LYS A 99 -7.89 0.03 -2.12
C LYS A 99 -6.41 -0.34 -2.09
N MET A 100 -5.71 0.00 -3.15
CA MET A 100 -4.26 0.00 -3.18
C MET A 100 -3.74 1.07 -2.22
N LYS A 101 -2.98 0.66 -1.20
CA LYS A 101 -2.31 1.62 -0.30
C LYS A 101 -1.17 2.29 -1.06
N ARG A 102 -1.06 3.61 -0.93
CA ARG A 102 0.15 4.30 -1.41
C ARG A 102 1.29 3.99 -0.45
N ILE A 103 2.50 3.94 -0.99
CA ILE A 103 3.73 3.79 -0.22
C ILE A 103 3.80 4.86 0.89
N SER A 104 3.45 6.11 0.57
CA SER A 104 3.37 7.21 1.53
C SER A 104 2.43 6.93 2.71
N ASP A 105 1.29 6.29 2.47
CA ASP A 105 0.29 6.02 3.51
C ASP A 105 0.81 4.96 4.48
N VAL A 106 1.54 3.97 3.95
CA VAL A 106 2.22 2.95 4.74
C VAL A 106 3.31 3.58 5.60
N TYR A 107 4.17 4.43 5.03
CA TYR A 107 5.20 5.16 5.77
C TYR A 107 4.60 6.04 6.89
N ASN A 108 3.59 6.85 6.57
CA ASN A 108 2.94 7.73 7.55
C ASN A 108 2.22 6.94 8.66
N GLN A 109 1.71 5.74 8.36
CA GLN A 109 1.15 4.86 9.37
C GLN A 109 2.24 4.30 10.29
N MET A 110 3.42 3.93 9.75
CA MET A 110 4.55 3.43 10.52
C MET A 110 5.14 4.52 11.42
N GLN A 111 5.38 5.73 10.88
CA GLN A 111 5.93 6.84 11.67
C GLN A 111 5.04 7.16 12.88
N ARG A 112 3.72 7.21 12.69
CA ARG A 112 2.76 7.41 13.81
C ARG A 112 2.84 6.33 14.88
N ARG A 113 3.18 5.08 14.52
CA ARG A 113 3.36 3.99 15.51
C ARG A 113 4.66 4.15 16.29
N ILE A 114 5.72 4.66 15.64
CA ILE A 114 7.00 4.96 16.30
C ILE A 114 6.80 6.12 17.27
N ASP A 115 6.20 7.22 16.82
CA ASP A 115 5.97 8.42 17.65
C ASP A 115 5.01 8.12 18.83
N ALA A 116 3.97 7.30 18.61
CA ALA A 116 3.10 6.84 19.68
C ALA A 116 3.80 5.91 20.68
N SER A 117 4.84 5.19 20.24
CA SER A 117 5.67 4.35 21.11
C SER A 117 6.69 5.16 21.92
N ASP A 118 7.07 6.36 21.47
CA ASP A 118 8.08 7.22 22.11
C ASP A 118 7.47 8.15 23.18
N ASN A 119 6.15 8.34 23.18
CA ASN A 119 5.45 9.25 24.09
C ASN A 119 5.25 8.70 25.52
N GLY A 120 6.12 7.78 25.96
CA GLY A 120 6.00 7.14 27.26
C GLY A 120 7.20 6.26 27.64
N LYS A 121 8.42 6.81 27.65
CA LYS A 121 9.53 6.46 28.57
C LYS A 121 10.79 7.27 28.22
N SER A 122 11.01 8.34 28.98
CA SER A 122 12.28 9.05 29.03
C SER A 122 13.41 8.14 29.56
N ASN A 123 14.60 8.32 28.96
CA ASN A 123 15.93 8.02 29.49
C ASN A 123 16.16 6.60 30.06
N GLN A 124 16.46 5.61 29.21
CA GLN A 124 17.55 4.63 29.39
C GLN A 124 17.60 3.56 28.26
N ARG A 125 17.42 3.91 26.97
CA ARG A 125 17.50 2.88 25.89
C ARG A 125 18.17 3.40 24.62
N LYS A 126 19.41 3.89 24.76
CA LYS A 126 20.27 4.24 23.61
C LYS A 126 21.35 3.20 23.28
N LYS A 127 21.34 2.01 23.90
CA LYS A 127 22.34 0.96 23.61
C LYS A 127 21.80 -0.40 23.15
N ASP A 128 20.47 -0.57 23.08
CA ASP A 128 19.89 -1.90 22.80
C ASP A 128 19.05 -1.93 21.51
N MET A 129 19.10 -0.86 20.71
CA MET A 129 18.20 -0.66 19.57
C MET A 129 18.84 -0.95 18.19
N GLU A 130 19.91 -1.73 18.11
CA GLU A 130 20.41 -2.29 16.84
C GLU A 130 19.62 -3.53 16.35
N GLY A 131 18.66 -4.04 17.14
CA GLY A 131 17.95 -5.29 16.85
C GLY A 131 16.52 -5.15 16.29
N TYR A 132 15.95 -3.96 16.24
CA TYR A 132 14.61 -3.72 15.67
C TYR A 132 14.70 -2.58 14.64
N GLY A 133 15.36 -2.88 13.53
CA GLY A 133 15.55 -1.94 12.43
C GLY A 133 14.22 -1.48 11.85
N LEU A 134 14.15 -0.19 11.52
CA LEU A 134 13.26 0.28 10.47
C LEU A 134 13.40 -0.69 9.29
N PRO A 135 12.31 -1.24 8.72
CA PRO A 135 12.39 -1.92 7.45
C PRO A 135 13.05 -0.94 6.48
N SER A 136 14.11 -1.39 5.80
CA SER A 136 14.77 -0.55 4.80
C SER A 136 13.72 -0.09 3.78
N PHE A 137 13.99 0.99 3.04
CA PHE A 137 13.13 1.37 1.91
C PHE A 137 12.83 0.15 1.01
N GLN A 138 13.78 -0.77 0.88
CA GLN A 138 13.63 -2.03 0.16
C GLN A 138 12.59 -2.97 0.76
N ASP A 139 12.52 -3.08 2.09
CA ASP A 139 11.58 -3.97 2.78
C ASP A 139 10.16 -3.41 2.76
N ALA A 140 10.01 -2.09 2.81
CA ALA A 140 8.73 -1.41 2.63
C ALA A 140 8.20 -1.58 1.19
N ILE A 141 9.08 -1.45 0.19
CA ILE A 141 8.76 -1.71 -1.22
C ILE A 141 8.39 -3.19 -1.40
N LYS A 142 9.22 -4.14 -0.93
CA LYS A 142 8.90 -5.57 -1.00
C LYS A 142 7.54 -5.86 -0.34
N GLY A 143 7.30 -5.35 0.87
CA GLY A 143 6.03 -5.49 1.58
C GLY A 143 4.82 -4.97 0.81
N ALA A 144 4.95 -3.81 0.15
CA ALA A 144 3.89 -3.20 -0.65
C ALA A 144 3.61 -3.95 -1.97
N PHE A 145 4.60 -4.66 -2.51
CA PHE A 145 4.52 -5.32 -3.81
C PHE A 145 4.58 -6.87 -3.76
N ILE A 146 4.48 -7.47 -2.57
CA ILE A 146 4.43 -8.93 -2.36
C ILE A 146 3.36 -9.60 -3.23
N ASN A 147 2.24 -8.94 -3.55
CA ASN A 147 1.15 -9.46 -4.39
C ASN A 147 0.94 -8.69 -5.71
N ALA A 148 1.95 -7.94 -6.15
CA ALA A 148 1.89 -7.20 -7.41
C ALA A 148 2.20 -8.10 -8.62
N SER A 149 1.72 -7.72 -9.81
CA SER A 149 2.00 -8.45 -11.04
C SER A 149 3.50 -8.46 -11.36
N PRO A 150 4.01 -9.43 -12.14
CA PRO A 150 5.45 -9.54 -12.44
C PRO A 150 6.07 -8.25 -12.99
N THR A 151 5.32 -7.51 -13.81
CA THR A 151 5.73 -6.21 -14.37
C THR A 151 5.90 -5.13 -13.30
N VAL A 152 5.01 -5.10 -12.29
CA VAL A 152 5.10 -4.12 -11.19
C VAL A 152 6.25 -4.46 -10.25
N ARG A 153 6.53 -5.76 -10.05
CA ARG A 153 7.71 -6.20 -9.30
C ARG A 153 9.01 -5.78 -10.02
N GLN A 154 9.11 -6.02 -11.33
CA GLN A 154 10.27 -5.59 -12.13
C GLN A 154 10.46 -4.06 -12.13
N ALA A 155 9.37 -3.29 -12.20
CA ALA A 155 9.43 -1.84 -12.10
C ALA A 155 9.91 -1.38 -10.71
N ALA A 156 9.43 -2.03 -9.64
CA ALA A 156 9.88 -1.74 -8.28
C ALA A 156 11.36 -2.09 -8.06
N GLU A 157 11.82 -3.22 -8.60
CA GLU A 157 13.23 -3.64 -8.58
C GLU A 157 14.12 -2.65 -9.36
N LYS A 158 13.66 -2.18 -10.52
CA LYS A 158 14.37 -1.17 -11.31
C LYS A 158 14.51 0.15 -10.55
N MET A 159 13.43 0.65 -9.93
CA MET A 159 13.47 1.86 -9.10
C MET A 159 14.39 1.69 -7.88
N LEU A 160 14.49 0.47 -7.34
CA LEU A 160 15.41 0.15 -6.25
C LEU A 160 16.87 0.22 -6.70
N SER A 161 17.16 -0.28 -7.90
CA SER A 161 18.51 -0.26 -8.49
C SER A 161 18.95 1.16 -8.87
N GLU A 162 18.02 2.01 -9.33
CA GLU A 162 18.30 3.40 -9.69
C GLU A 162 18.60 4.28 -8.45
N GLN A 163 17.91 4.04 -7.32
CA GLN A 163 18.20 4.72 -6.05
C GLN A 163 19.59 4.38 -5.48
N GLN A 164 20.07 3.14 -5.68
CA GLN A 164 21.42 2.74 -5.26
C GLN A 164 22.53 3.37 -6.12
N GLN A 165 22.24 3.72 -7.38
CA GLN A 165 23.19 4.39 -8.26
C GLN A 165 23.24 5.91 -8.08
N SER A 166 22.20 6.54 -7.52
CA SER A 166 22.15 7.99 -7.31
C SER A 166 22.80 8.49 -5.99
N ASN A 167 23.47 7.62 -5.22
CA ASN A 167 24.14 8.03 -3.97
C ASN A 167 25.66 7.78 -4.01
N PRO A 168 26.48 8.73 -4.48
CA PRO A 168 27.92 8.68 -4.26
C PRO A 168 28.25 9.49 -2.99
N GLN A 169 28.66 8.84 -1.90
CA GLN A 169 29.71 9.32 -0.96
C GLN A 169 29.98 8.30 0.16
N SER A 170 30.98 7.45 -0.06
CA SER A 170 32.07 7.16 0.90
C SER A 170 33.04 6.20 0.22
N THR A 171 33.84 6.74 -0.69
CA THR A 171 35.12 6.12 -1.07
C THR A 171 36.05 6.26 0.13
N LEU A 172 36.12 5.22 0.97
CA LEU A 172 37.34 5.00 1.74
C LEU A 172 38.42 4.56 0.73
N ASN A 173 39.42 5.43 0.54
CA ASN A 173 40.56 5.17 -0.33
C ASN A 173 41.29 3.89 0.12
N PRO A 174 41.63 2.97 -0.79
CA PRO A 174 42.36 1.75 -0.48
C PRO A 174 43.88 1.95 -0.31
N PHE A 175 44.33 3.11 0.18
CA PHE A 175 45.77 3.46 0.27
C PHE A 175 46.35 3.66 1.68
N ASP A 176 45.59 3.43 2.77
CA ASP A 176 46.09 3.70 4.14
C ASP A 176 46.27 2.47 5.06
N ILE A 177 46.42 1.26 4.53
CA ILE A 177 46.99 0.13 5.31
C ILE A 177 47.89 -0.73 4.41
N ALA A 178 49.04 -0.18 4.01
CA ALA A 178 50.13 -0.95 3.43
C ALA A 178 51.49 -0.54 4.02
N ASP A 179 51.52 -0.08 5.28
CA ASP A 179 52.77 0.23 5.99
C ASP A 179 52.87 -0.45 7.37
N LEU A 180 52.08 -1.51 7.58
CA LEU A 180 52.36 -2.49 8.61
C LEU A 180 52.60 -3.84 7.93
N VAL A 181 53.79 -4.39 8.17
CA VAL A 181 54.27 -5.71 7.73
C VAL A 181 54.93 -5.72 6.34
N SER A 182 56.09 -5.05 6.23
CA SER A 182 57.25 -5.69 5.61
C SER A 182 58.46 -5.62 6.54
N SER A 183 58.64 -6.73 7.26
CA SER A 183 59.92 -7.44 7.35
C SER A 183 61.11 -6.76 8.05
N ARG A 184 61.27 -7.17 9.31
CA ARG A 184 62.56 -7.43 9.97
C ARG A 184 63.63 -7.99 9.03
N SER A 185 64.83 -7.41 9.10
CA SER A 185 66.20 -8.00 9.08
C SER A 185 67.13 -6.98 8.42
N SER A 186 68.29 -6.55 8.92
CA SER A 186 69.28 -7.17 9.82
C SER A 186 70.36 -6.13 10.19
N SER A 187 71.12 -6.44 11.24
CA SER A 187 72.54 -6.07 11.51
C SER A 187 72.94 -4.62 11.80
N LEU A 188 73.23 -4.36 13.09
CA LEU A 188 74.40 -3.59 13.58
C LEU A 188 75.72 -4.14 12.95
N PRO A 189 76.85 -3.41 12.83
CA PRO A 189 77.48 -2.65 13.94
C PRO A 189 78.37 -1.40 13.62
N HIS A 190 78.69 -0.67 14.71
CA HIS A 190 79.96 -0.03 15.12
C HIS A 190 80.58 1.20 14.41
N SER A 191 80.88 2.19 15.28
CA SER A 191 82.03 3.12 15.40
C SER A 191 82.86 3.55 14.17
N ASN A 192 83.05 4.85 14.00
CA ASN A 192 84.08 5.66 14.69
C ASN A 192 83.75 7.15 14.60
#